data_AF-A0A957FA88-F1
#
_entry.id   AF-A0A957FA88-F1
#
_cell.length_a   1.000
_cell.length_b   1.000
_cell.length_c   1.000
_cell.angle_alpha   90.00
_cell.angle_beta   90.00
_cell.angle_gamma   90.00
#
_symmetry.space_group_name_H-M   'P 1'
#
loop_
_entity.id
_entity.type
_entity.pdbx_description
1 polymer ?
#
loop_
_entity_poly.entity_id
_entity_poly.type
_entity_poly.pdbx_seq_one_letter_code
_entity_poly.pdbx_strand_id
1 'polypeptide(L)'
;QKRDSAYHQGTVWGWLIGPFISAHLRVYQNPDQAFSYATSLFYHLSDHGIGSISEIFDGDPPFTPRGCFAQAWSVAELLRVWQQTQADR
;
A
#
# COMPACT_ATOMS: atom_id res chain seq x y z
N GLN A 1 -23.80 -3.08 -11.68
CA GLN A 1 -22.84 -3.78 -12.57
C GLN A 1 -21.48 -3.09 -12.62
N LYS A 2 -21.35 -1.82 -13.01
CA LYS A 2 -20.04 -1.12 -13.12
C LYS A 2 -19.21 -1.01 -11.81
N ARG A 3 -19.85 -1.06 -10.64
CA ARG A 3 -19.19 -0.84 -9.34
C ARG A 3 -18.46 -2.08 -8.78
N ASP A 4 -19.07 -3.26 -8.89
CA ASP A 4 -18.47 -4.51 -8.41
C ASP A 4 -17.33 -4.98 -9.33
N SER A 5 -17.45 -4.75 -10.64
CA SER A 5 -16.38 -5.08 -11.59
C SER A 5 -15.13 -4.23 -11.33
N ALA A 6 -15.29 -2.94 -11.01
CA ALA A 6 -14.16 -2.05 -10.72
C ALA A 6 -13.42 -2.43 -9.42
N TYR A 7 -14.16 -2.92 -8.41
CA TYR A 7 -13.64 -3.27 -7.08
C TYR A 7 -12.50 -4.33 -7.10
N HIS A 8 -12.47 -5.16 -8.15
CA HIS A 8 -11.42 -6.15 -8.37
C HIS A 8 -10.67 -6.01 -9.71
N GLN A 9 -11.03 -5.04 -10.56
CA GLN A 9 -10.42 -4.83 -11.88
C GLN A 9 -10.06 -3.36 -12.14
N GLY A 10 -9.45 -2.71 -11.15
CA GLY A 10 -9.00 -1.31 -11.26
C GLY A 10 -8.84 -0.64 -9.91
N THR A 11 -9.55 -1.11 -8.88
CA THR A 11 -9.35 -0.64 -7.50
C THR A 11 -8.03 -1.14 -6.93
N VAL A 12 -7.24 -0.22 -6.39
CA VAL A 12 -5.97 -0.51 -5.72
C VAL A 12 -6.24 -0.70 -4.23
N TRP A 13 -5.91 -1.87 -3.71
CA TRP A 13 -6.01 -2.16 -2.28
C TRP A 13 -4.68 -1.91 -1.59
N GLY A 14 -4.65 -1.02 -0.59
CA GLY A 14 -3.41 -0.60 0.07
C GLY A 14 -2.63 -1.76 0.70
N TRP A 15 -3.32 -2.71 1.34
CA TRP A 15 -2.70 -3.84 2.02
C TRP A 15 -1.89 -4.76 1.09
N LEU A 16 -2.18 -4.80 -0.21
CA LEU A 16 -1.44 -5.63 -1.17
C LEU A 16 0.01 -5.20 -1.36
N ILE A 17 0.37 -3.98 -0.95
CA ILE A 17 1.77 -3.51 -0.99
C ILE A 17 2.69 -4.42 -0.16
N GLY A 18 2.18 -4.96 0.94
CA GLY A 18 2.96 -5.75 1.87
C GLY A 18 3.46 -7.07 1.30
N PRO A 19 2.59 -7.97 0.81
CA PRO A 19 3.03 -9.20 0.14
C PRO A 19 3.85 -8.92 -1.12
N PHE A 20 3.55 -7.85 -1.86
CA PHE A 20 4.35 -7.44 -3.02
C PHE A 20 5.80 -7.10 -2.64
N ILE A 21 6.01 -6.25 -1.63
CA ILE A 21 7.34 -5.87 -1.16
C ILE A 21 8.09 -7.08 -0.60
N SER A 22 7.44 -7.93 0.19
CA SER A 22 8.07 -9.16 0.71
C SER A 22 8.52 -10.10 -0.41
N ALA A 23 7.71 -10.25 -1.46
CA ALA A 23 8.07 -11.06 -2.63
C ALA A 23 9.23 -10.44 -3.42
N HIS A 24 9.18 -9.12 -3.66
CA HIS A 24 10.24 -8.39 -4.35
C HIS A 24 11.57 -8.50 -3.60
N LEU A 25 11.56 -8.30 -2.28
CA LEU A 25 12.74 -8.44 -1.43
C LEU A 25 13.32 -9.85 -1.53
N ARG A 26 12.47 -10.89 -1.46
CA ARG A 26 12.93 -12.28 -1.57
C ARG A 26 13.58 -12.60 -2.92
N VAL A 27 13.08 -12.05 -4.01
CA VAL A 27 13.60 -12.34 -5.36
C VAL A 27 14.87 -11.54 -5.65
N TYR A 28 14.86 -10.25 -5.35
CA TYR A 28 15.91 -9.33 -5.79
C TYR A 28 16.94 -9.00 -4.71
N GLN A 29 16.67 -9.35 -3.44
CA GLN A 29 17.59 -9.17 -2.31
C GLN A 29 18.11 -7.72 -2.19
N ASN A 30 17.24 -6.76 -2.51
CA ASN A 30 17.54 -5.33 -2.45
C ASN A 30 16.51 -4.64 -1.53
N PRO A 31 16.84 -4.41 -0.25
CA PRO A 31 15.92 -3.83 0.73
C PRO A 31 15.53 -2.39 0.40
N ASP A 32 16.45 -1.59 -0.13
CA ASP A 32 16.18 -0.19 -0.48
C ASP A 32 15.18 -0.08 -1.63
N GLN A 33 15.38 -0.88 -2.68
CA GLN A 33 14.45 -0.93 -3.80
C GLN A 33 13.09 -1.49 -3.35
N ALA A 34 13.09 -2.56 -2.55
CA ALA A 34 11.84 -3.15 -2.07
C ALA A 34 11.04 -2.14 -1.22
N PHE A 35 11.69 -1.41 -0.32
CA PHE A 35 11.03 -0.39 0.49
C PHE A 35 10.54 0.81 -0.34
N SER A 36 11.24 1.17 -1.43
CA SER A 36 10.87 2.32 -2.28
C SER A 36 9.43 2.23 -2.83
N TYR A 37 8.87 1.03 -3.02
CA TYR A 37 7.49 0.85 -3.48
C TYR A 37 6.44 1.31 -2.46
N ALA A 38 6.79 1.37 -1.17
CA ALA A 38 5.89 1.87 -0.13
C ALA A 38 5.80 3.41 -0.08
N THR A 39 6.66 4.13 -0.80
CA THR A 39 6.82 5.59 -0.68
C THR A 39 5.50 6.35 -0.85
N SER A 40 4.66 5.98 -1.82
CA SER A 40 3.38 6.66 -2.04
C SER A 40 2.42 6.54 -0.85
N LEU A 41 2.44 5.39 -0.15
CA LEU A 41 1.61 5.20 1.04
C LEU A 41 2.16 5.95 2.26
N PHE A 42 3.48 6.20 2.33
CA PHE A 42 4.04 7.10 3.33
C PHE A 42 3.59 8.54 3.13
N TYR A 43 3.56 9.03 1.89
CA TYR A 43 3.00 10.37 1.61
C TYR A 43 1.52 10.45 1.96
N HIS A 44 0.76 9.37 1.71
CA HIS A 44 -0.66 9.28 2.07
C HIS A 44 -0.92 9.41 3.58
N LEU A 45 0.05 9.13 4.46
CA LEU A 45 -0.12 9.35 5.91
C LEU A 45 -0.38 10.81 6.27
N SER A 46 -0.08 11.76 5.37
CA SER A 46 -0.35 13.19 5.55
C SER A 46 -1.60 13.67 4.80
N ASP A 47 -2.39 12.77 4.22
CA ASP A 47 -3.58 13.09 3.43
C ASP A 47 -4.79 12.23 3.85
N HIS A 48 -6.01 12.74 3.63
CA HIS A 48 -7.32 12.11 3.89
C HIS A 48 -7.60 11.67 5.34
N GLY A 49 -6.82 10.73 5.87
CA GLY A 49 -6.86 10.25 7.25
C GLY A 49 -5.47 10.34 7.88
N ILE A 50 -5.15 11.49 8.47
CA ILE A 50 -3.81 11.78 9.02
C ILE A 50 -3.34 10.67 9.96
N GLY A 51 -2.13 10.16 9.69
CA GLY A 51 -1.52 9.06 10.44
C GLY A 51 -2.08 7.67 10.11
N SER A 52 -2.89 7.54 9.06
CA SER A 52 -3.54 6.29 8.68
C SER A 52 -3.56 6.11 7.16
N ILE A 53 -3.96 4.93 6.71
CA ILE A 53 -4.05 4.57 5.29
C ILE A 53 -5.50 4.24 4.94
N SER A 54 -5.96 4.78 3.82
CA SER A 54 -7.28 4.48 3.27
C SER A 54 -7.38 3.02 2.80
N GLU A 55 -8.60 2.49 2.78
CA GLU A 55 -8.88 1.11 2.38
C GLU A 55 -8.48 0.81 0.94
N ILE A 56 -8.88 1.70 0.03
CA ILE A 56 -8.71 1.54 -1.41
C ILE A 56 -8.41 2.88 -2.09
N PHE A 57 -7.86 2.80 -3.29
CA PHE A 57 -7.52 3.94 -4.14
C PHE A 57 -8.02 3.69 -5.56
N ASP A 58 -8.35 4.77 -6.28
CA ASP A 58 -8.60 4.71 -7.72
C ASP A 58 -7.28 4.30 -8.43
N GLY A 59 -7.33 3.39 -9.41
CA GLY A 59 -6.14 2.88 -10.11
C GLY A 59 -5.54 3.82 -11.15
N ASP A 60 -6.28 4.86 -11.53
CA ASP A 60 -5.85 5.90 -12.46
C ASP A 60 -5.68 7.24 -11.74
N PRO A 61 -4.84 8.16 -12.25
CA PRO A 61 -4.73 9.51 -11.72
C PRO A 61 -6.11 10.19 -11.58
N PRO A 62 -6.38 10.88 -10.46
CA PRO A 62 -5.43 11.33 -9.44
C PRO A 62 -5.20 10.35 -8.28
N PHE A 63 -5.54 9.06 -8.43
CA PHE A 63 -5.38 8.03 -7.39
C PHE A 63 -6.16 8.31 -6.10
N THR A 64 -7.36 8.86 -6.24
CA THR A 64 -8.21 9.31 -5.13
C THR A 64 -8.35 8.21 -4.08
N PRO A 65 -8.14 8.51 -2.78
CA PRO A 65 -8.47 7.58 -1.71
C PRO A 65 -9.99 7.38 -1.61
N ARG A 66 -10.42 6.15 -1.34
CA ARG A 66 -11.82 5.73 -1.23
C ARG A 66 -12.00 4.77 -0.05
N GLY A 67 -13.26 4.45 0.26
CA GLY A 67 -13.61 3.48 1.30
C GLY A 67 -13.35 4.01 2.71
N CYS A 68 -13.04 3.11 3.65
CA CYS A 68 -12.68 3.51 5.00
C CYS A 68 -11.40 4.38 4.99
N PHE A 69 -11.44 5.55 5.63
CA PHE A 69 -10.28 6.45 5.71
C PHE A 69 -9.13 5.88 6.57
N ALA A 70 -9.45 4.92 7.46
CA ALA A 70 -8.48 4.28 8.34
C ALA A 70 -8.65 2.76 8.35
N GLN A 71 -7.87 2.06 7.52
CA GLN A 71 -7.98 0.63 7.33
C GLN A 71 -6.78 -0.10 7.96
N ALA A 72 -7.10 -0.99 8.91
CA ALA A 72 -6.09 -1.63 9.77
C ALA A 72 -5.13 -2.56 9.03
N TRP A 73 -5.57 -3.26 7.98
CA TRP A 73 -4.72 -4.19 7.22
C TRP A 73 -3.64 -3.46 6.42
N SER A 74 -3.98 -2.34 5.78
CA SER A 74 -3.05 -1.48 5.03
C SER A 74 -2.00 -0.91 5.96
N VAL A 75 -2.41 -0.39 7.13
CA VAL A 75 -1.48 0.11 8.16
C VAL A 75 -0.58 -1.02 8.67
N ALA A 76 -1.15 -2.19 8.99
CA ALA A 76 -0.39 -3.34 9.46
C ALA A 76 0.64 -3.82 8.43
N GLU A 77 0.26 -3.94 7.15
CA GLU A 77 1.16 -4.37 6.09
C GLU A 77 2.28 -3.36 5.84
N LEU A 78 2.00 -2.05 5.90
CA LEU A 78 3.04 -1.02 5.78
C LEU A 78 4.06 -1.11 6.92
N LEU A 79 3.60 -1.25 8.17
CA LEU A 79 4.48 -1.41 9.33
C LEU A 79 5.30 -2.70 9.24
N ARG A 80 4.68 -3.81 8.81
CA ARG A 80 5.33 -5.10 8.67
C ARG A 80 6.48 -5.05 7.67
N VAL A 81 6.26 -4.47 6.48
CA VAL A 81 7.32 -4.39 5.46
C VAL A 81 8.37 -3.33 5.78
N TRP A 82 8.01 -2.27 6.50
CA TRP A 82 9.00 -1.35 7.05
C TRP A 82 9.95 -2.07 8.00
N GLN A 83 9.44 -2.86 8.95
CA GLN A 83 10.30 -3.65 9.84
C GLN A 83 11.13 -4.69 9.07
N GLN A 84 10.52 -5.40 8.12
CA GLN A 84 11.20 -6.43 7.33
C GLN A 84 12.37 -5.84 6.53
N THR A 85 12.14 -4.75 5.78
CA THR A 85 13.17 -4.14 4.94
C THR A 85 14.28 -3.45 5.75
N GLN A 86 14.01 -3.04 6.99
CA GLN A 86 15.02 -2.49 7.88
C GLN A 86 15.92 -3.57 8.51
N ALA A 87 15.39 -4.77 8.76
CA ALA A 87 16.16 -5.89 9.29
C ALA A 87 17.14 -6.47 8.25
N ASP A 88 16.80 -6.36 6.97
CA ASP A 88 17.58 -6.89 5.85
C ASP A 88 18.54 -5.85 5.21
N ARG A 89 18.64 -4.63 5.79
CA ARG A 89 19.64 -3.60 5.43
C ARG A 89 20.96 -3.84 6.16
#